data_AF-A0A7R9VWT9-F1
#
_entry.id   AF-A0A7R9VWT9-F1
#
_cell.length_a   1.000
_cell.length_b   1.000
_cell.length_c   1.000
_cell.angle_alpha   90.00
_cell.angle_beta   90.00
_cell.angle_gamma   90.00
#
_symmetry.space_group_name_H-M   'P 1'
#
loop_
_entity.id
_entity.type
_entity.pdbx_description
1 polymer ?
#
loop_
_entity_poly.entity_id
_entity_poly.type
_entity_poly.pdbx_seq_one_letter_code
_entity_poly.pdbx_strand_id
1 'polypeptide(L)'
;AYTADLKAQQQETLKSNVAQMYEELAAIHASMSQGDYVDPDADPEQMVEELEQALAHVTELGAVCQTYQDYQRMFELDVDDFGAHTLCEKEVTARCALWKGMCEFLEKSNAWTEDAILTESGEVQLNIETIRAEVDDYATRAYKMGKTYKDDPVVMRFKDSIDDFKQILPLVEELANPALATRHWREIFELIDADIPVSEDGTGFEAFNVRALLQYNILDKMDTIQTVSSVASKEYSLQKVLEKMRADWSGVVFRIMEYKDTGTY
;
A
#
# COMPACT_ATOMS: atom_id res chain seq x y z
N ALA A 1 -31.53 8.76 -56.37
CA ALA A 1 -32.01 9.91 -55.58
C ALA A 1 -32.14 9.51 -54.11
N TYR A 2 -33.07 8.62 -53.74
CA TYR A 2 -33.30 8.17 -52.35
C TYR A 2 -32.05 7.63 -51.62
N THR A 3 -31.23 6.82 -52.29
CA THR A 3 -30.01 6.23 -51.69
C THR A 3 -28.89 7.24 -51.46
N ALA A 4 -28.80 8.29 -52.28
CA ALA A 4 -27.82 9.35 -52.12
C ALA A 4 -28.23 10.32 -51.00
N ASP A 5 -29.52 10.59 -50.88
CA ASP A 5 -30.12 11.41 -49.83
C ASP A 5 -29.96 10.74 -48.44
N LEU A 6 -30.24 9.43 -48.37
CA LEU A 6 -30.04 8.65 -47.15
C LEU A 6 -28.55 8.59 -46.73
N LYS A 7 -27.63 8.42 -47.69
CA LYS A 7 -26.18 8.45 -47.42
C LYS A 7 -25.74 9.81 -46.86
N ALA A 8 -26.21 10.91 -47.44
CA ALA A 8 -25.90 12.25 -46.98
C ALA A 8 -26.42 12.49 -45.55
N GLN A 9 -27.65 12.06 -45.26
CA GLN A 9 -28.24 12.17 -43.93
C GLN A 9 -27.45 11.38 -42.87
N GLN A 10 -27.01 10.16 -43.21
CA GLN A 10 -26.20 9.33 -42.32
C GLN A 10 -24.80 9.94 -42.07
N GLN A 11 -24.18 10.53 -43.09
CA GLN A 11 -22.91 11.24 -42.94
C GLN A 11 -23.03 12.50 -42.08
N GLU A 12 -24.14 13.25 -42.18
CA GLU A 12 -24.40 14.42 -41.32
C GLU A 12 -24.64 14.01 -39.87
N THR A 13 -25.39 12.92 -39.65
CA THR A 13 -25.62 12.36 -38.31
C THR A 13 -24.29 11.90 -37.68
N LEU A 14 -23.43 11.22 -38.45
CA LEU A 14 -22.11 10.81 -37.98
C LEU A 14 -21.25 12.01 -37.56
N LYS A 15 -21.23 13.09 -38.36
CA LYS A 15 -20.50 14.32 -38.01
C LYS A 15 -21.04 14.95 -36.73
N SER A 16 -22.35 14.99 -36.56
CA SER A 16 -22.99 15.49 -35.33
C SER A 16 -22.58 14.67 -34.11
N ASN A 17 -22.61 13.34 -34.22
CA ASN A 17 -22.25 12.44 -33.12
C ASN A 17 -20.76 12.56 -32.75
N VAL A 18 -19.88 12.70 -33.75
CA VAL A 18 -18.45 12.96 -33.52
C VAL A 18 -18.24 14.28 -32.78
N ALA A 19 -18.97 15.34 -33.16
CA ALA A 19 -18.87 16.62 -32.46
C ALA A 19 -19.33 16.54 -30.98
N GLN A 20 -20.43 15.85 -30.71
CA GLN A 20 -20.91 15.60 -29.34
C GLN A 20 -19.90 14.81 -28.51
N MET A 21 -19.29 13.78 -29.10
CA MET A 21 -18.22 13.00 -28.47
C MET A 21 -17.03 13.89 -28.05
N TYR A 22 -16.60 14.81 -28.90
CA TYR A 22 -15.52 15.74 -28.56
C TYR A 22 -15.90 16.69 -27.42
N GLU A 23 -17.14 17.17 -27.38
CA GLU A 23 -17.64 18.00 -26.30
C GLU A 23 -17.66 17.25 -24.96
N GLU A 24 -18.11 15.99 -24.99
CA GLU A 24 -18.12 15.11 -23.82
C GLU A 24 -16.69 14.80 -23.32
N LEU A 25 -15.78 14.43 -24.21
CA LEU A 25 -14.37 14.19 -23.87
C LEU A 25 -13.70 15.45 -23.29
N ALA A 26 -14.01 16.63 -23.83
CA ALA A 26 -13.49 17.89 -23.31
C ALA A 26 -14.05 18.20 -21.91
N ALA A 27 -15.33 17.91 -21.66
CA ALA A 27 -15.95 18.08 -20.34
C ALA A 27 -15.31 17.15 -19.29
N ILE A 28 -15.12 15.87 -19.61
CA ILE A 28 -14.45 14.92 -18.73
C ILE A 28 -13.01 15.36 -18.45
N HIS A 29 -12.24 15.70 -19.49
CA HIS A 29 -10.87 16.17 -19.33
C HIS A 29 -10.79 17.44 -18.47
N ALA A 30 -11.71 18.39 -18.65
CA ALA A 30 -11.75 19.61 -17.84
C ALA A 30 -12.05 19.31 -16.36
N SER A 31 -12.93 18.34 -16.09
CA SER A 31 -13.26 17.95 -14.71
C SER A 31 -12.04 17.43 -13.95
N MET A 32 -11.12 16.70 -14.61
CA MET A 32 -9.91 16.15 -13.97
C MET A 32 -8.95 17.21 -13.38
N SER A 33 -9.12 18.48 -13.72
CA SER A 33 -8.31 19.60 -13.22
C SER A 33 -9.09 20.57 -12.34
N GLN A 34 -10.31 20.22 -11.93
CA GLN A 34 -11.22 21.11 -11.19
C GLN A 34 -11.99 20.34 -10.12
N GLY A 35 -12.58 21.09 -9.18
CA GLY A 35 -13.43 20.52 -8.13
C GLY A 35 -12.69 19.56 -7.22
N ASP A 36 -13.38 18.51 -6.81
CA ASP A 36 -12.94 17.62 -5.73
C ASP A 36 -11.73 16.75 -6.15
N TYR A 37 -11.52 16.52 -7.45
CA TYR A 37 -10.37 15.74 -7.94
C TYR A 37 -9.00 16.40 -7.72
N VAL A 38 -8.99 17.71 -7.45
CA VAL A 38 -7.79 18.49 -7.09
C VAL A 38 -7.84 19.02 -5.66
N ASP A 39 -8.93 18.73 -4.93
CA ASP A 39 -9.08 19.12 -3.52
C ASP A 39 -8.30 18.12 -2.66
N PRO A 40 -7.25 18.55 -1.93
CA PRO A 40 -6.54 17.67 -1.05
C PRO A 40 -7.42 17.20 0.11
N ASP A 41 -8.51 17.87 0.48
CA ASP A 41 -9.34 17.47 1.63
C ASP A 41 -10.48 16.52 1.26
N ALA A 42 -10.66 16.21 -0.04
CA ALA A 42 -11.68 15.27 -0.48
C ALA A 42 -11.45 13.84 0.04
N ASP A 43 -12.54 13.08 0.14
CA ASP A 43 -12.53 11.72 0.63
C ASP A 43 -11.87 10.77 -0.38
N PRO A 44 -10.76 10.09 -0.03
CA PRO A 44 -10.02 9.27 -1.00
C PRO A 44 -10.82 8.11 -1.56
N GLU A 45 -11.67 7.47 -0.75
CA GLU A 45 -12.46 6.31 -1.17
C GLU A 45 -13.54 6.73 -2.18
N GLN A 46 -14.28 7.79 -1.88
CA GLN A 46 -15.25 8.37 -2.81
C GLN A 46 -14.60 8.82 -4.12
N MET A 47 -13.44 9.50 -4.06
CA MET A 47 -12.75 9.97 -5.26
C MET A 47 -12.28 8.83 -6.14
N VAL A 48 -11.80 7.72 -5.55
CA VAL A 48 -11.44 6.52 -6.31
C VAL A 48 -12.65 5.93 -7.02
N GLU A 49 -13.80 5.81 -6.34
CA GLU A 49 -15.02 5.30 -6.95
C GLU A 49 -15.46 6.15 -8.15
N GLU A 50 -15.53 7.47 -7.99
CA GLU A 50 -15.93 8.39 -9.06
C GLU A 50 -14.94 8.37 -10.25
N LEU A 51 -13.63 8.30 -9.98
CA LEU A 51 -12.61 8.23 -11.02
C LEU A 51 -12.59 6.88 -11.74
N GLU A 52 -12.88 5.77 -11.06
CA GLU A 52 -13.03 4.46 -11.69
C GLU A 52 -14.27 4.42 -12.60
N GLN A 53 -15.38 5.06 -12.20
CA GLN A 53 -16.55 5.25 -13.06
C GLN A 53 -16.23 6.12 -14.28
N ALA A 54 -15.53 7.24 -14.09
CA ALA A 54 -15.12 8.11 -15.19
C ALA A 54 -14.16 7.39 -16.16
N LEU A 55 -13.23 6.59 -15.64
CA LEU A 55 -12.32 5.79 -16.46
C LEU A 55 -13.08 4.74 -17.29
N ALA A 56 -14.03 4.03 -16.67
CA ALA A 56 -14.87 3.06 -17.36
C ALA A 56 -15.66 3.73 -18.50
N HIS A 57 -16.24 4.90 -18.24
CA HIS A 57 -16.94 5.69 -19.26
C HIS A 57 -16.02 6.10 -20.42
N VAL A 58 -14.82 6.62 -20.13
CA VAL A 58 -13.85 6.97 -21.19
C VAL A 58 -13.40 5.75 -21.99
N THR A 59 -13.26 4.58 -21.36
CA THR A 59 -12.99 3.32 -22.07
C THR A 59 -14.13 2.95 -23.02
N GLU A 60 -15.39 3.11 -22.60
CA GLU A 60 -16.56 2.88 -23.46
C GLU A 60 -16.60 3.85 -24.65
N LEU A 61 -16.33 5.14 -24.42
CA LEU A 61 -16.20 6.13 -25.50
C LEU A 61 -15.12 5.74 -26.51
N GLY A 62 -14.04 5.07 -26.07
CA GLY A 62 -13.02 4.52 -26.96
C GLY A 62 -13.54 3.46 -27.94
N ALA A 63 -14.45 2.59 -27.50
CA ALA A 63 -15.12 1.63 -28.38
C ALA A 63 -16.05 2.34 -29.40
N VAL A 64 -16.68 3.44 -28.99
CA VAL A 64 -17.48 4.28 -29.89
C VAL A 64 -16.60 5.00 -30.91
N CYS A 65 -15.44 5.53 -30.52
CA CYS A 65 -14.44 6.09 -31.43
C CYS A 65 -14.03 5.08 -32.50
N GLN A 66 -13.77 3.82 -32.12
CA GLN A 66 -13.45 2.77 -33.09
C GLN A 66 -14.58 2.53 -34.08
N THR A 67 -15.82 2.52 -33.60
CA THR A 67 -17.02 2.38 -34.43
C THR A 67 -17.16 3.54 -35.42
N TYR A 68 -16.90 4.78 -34.99
CA TYR A 68 -16.92 5.96 -35.85
C TYR A 68 -15.82 5.94 -36.90
N GLN A 69 -14.62 5.48 -36.56
CA GLN A 69 -13.55 5.26 -37.54
C GLN A 69 -13.96 4.26 -38.62
N ASP A 70 -14.62 3.16 -38.23
CA ASP A 70 -15.11 2.16 -39.19
C ASP A 70 -16.20 2.74 -40.11
N TYR A 71 -17.11 3.55 -39.58
CA TYR A 71 -18.10 4.28 -40.39
C TYR A 71 -17.44 5.29 -41.33
N GLN A 72 -16.45 6.06 -40.87
CA GLN A 72 -15.70 6.99 -41.71
C GLN A 72 -15.01 6.26 -42.88
N ARG A 73 -14.36 5.11 -42.62
CA ARG A 73 -13.77 4.25 -43.66
C ARG A 73 -14.82 3.75 -44.64
N MET A 74 -15.95 3.23 -44.15
CA MET A 74 -17.04 2.72 -44.97
C MET A 74 -17.64 3.80 -45.87
N PHE A 75 -17.73 5.03 -45.37
CA PHE A 75 -18.27 6.17 -46.12
C PHE A 75 -17.25 6.89 -46.99
N GLU A 76 -15.98 6.44 -47.01
CA GLU A 76 -14.86 7.09 -47.71
C GLU A 76 -14.65 8.54 -47.26
N LEU A 77 -14.84 8.79 -45.96
CA LEU A 77 -14.53 10.05 -45.31
C LEU A 77 -13.10 10.04 -44.74
N ASP A 78 -12.57 11.22 -44.44
CA ASP A 78 -11.34 11.34 -43.67
C ASP A 78 -11.54 10.70 -42.28
N VAL A 79 -10.66 9.75 -41.95
CA VAL A 79 -10.72 9.02 -40.69
C VAL A 79 -10.08 9.87 -39.61
N ASP A 80 -10.84 10.11 -38.55
CA ASP A 80 -10.37 10.85 -37.37
C ASP A 80 -9.50 9.92 -36.49
N ASP A 81 -8.40 10.45 -35.96
CA ASP A 81 -7.51 9.72 -35.06
C ASP A 81 -8.03 9.71 -33.61
N PHE A 82 -9.02 10.55 -33.29
CA PHE A 82 -9.57 10.74 -31.96
C PHE A 82 -8.48 11.00 -30.89
N GLY A 83 -7.46 11.78 -31.22
CA GLY A 83 -6.37 12.10 -30.29
C GLY A 83 -6.83 12.71 -28.95
N ALA A 84 -7.99 13.38 -28.92
CA ALA A 84 -8.60 13.89 -27.68
C ALA A 84 -9.05 12.76 -26.73
N HIS A 85 -9.52 11.63 -27.26
CA HIS A 85 -9.87 10.45 -26.44
C HIS A 85 -8.61 9.91 -25.76
N THR A 86 -7.53 9.71 -26.52
CA THR A 86 -6.25 9.22 -25.97
C THR A 86 -5.67 10.17 -24.92
N LEU A 87 -5.83 11.48 -25.09
CA LEU A 87 -5.41 12.47 -24.09
C LEU A 87 -6.27 12.38 -22.83
N CYS A 88 -7.60 12.34 -22.98
CA CYS A 88 -8.55 12.25 -21.87
C CYS A 88 -8.33 10.96 -21.06
N GLU A 89 -8.21 9.81 -21.73
CA GLU A 89 -7.95 8.52 -21.09
C GLU A 89 -6.66 8.55 -20.26
N LYS A 90 -5.59 9.14 -20.79
CA LYS A 90 -4.32 9.28 -20.05
C LYS A 90 -4.47 10.13 -18.80
N GLU A 91 -5.15 11.27 -18.87
CA GLU A 91 -5.32 12.15 -17.70
C GLU A 91 -6.24 11.53 -16.65
N VAL A 92 -7.36 10.92 -17.04
CA VAL A 92 -8.27 10.23 -16.11
C VAL A 92 -7.54 9.04 -15.45
N THR A 93 -6.79 8.26 -16.23
CA THR A 93 -5.98 7.14 -15.70
C THR A 93 -4.96 7.63 -14.68
N ALA A 94 -4.25 8.73 -14.98
CA ALA A 94 -3.23 9.26 -14.09
C ALA A 94 -3.84 9.84 -12.80
N ARG A 95 -4.99 10.51 -12.88
CA ARG A 95 -5.73 11.03 -11.73
C ARG A 95 -6.29 9.88 -10.87
N CYS A 96 -6.86 8.85 -11.49
CA CYS A 96 -7.31 7.63 -10.80
C CYS A 96 -6.15 6.95 -10.06
N ALA A 97 -4.99 6.79 -10.72
CA ALA A 97 -3.81 6.20 -10.09
C ALA A 97 -3.30 7.01 -8.88
N LEU A 98 -3.48 8.34 -8.87
CA LEU A 98 -3.12 9.21 -7.74
C LEU A 98 -3.98 8.93 -6.52
N TRP A 99 -5.28 9.06 -6.69
CA TRP A 99 -6.24 8.86 -5.62
C TRP A 99 -6.21 7.43 -5.10
N LYS A 100 -6.10 6.45 -6.00
CA LYS A 100 -5.97 5.03 -5.63
C LYS A 100 -4.70 4.75 -4.85
N GLY A 101 -3.55 5.25 -5.31
CA GLY A 101 -2.29 5.08 -4.59
C GLY A 101 -2.32 5.70 -3.19
N MET A 102 -2.98 6.86 -3.04
CA MET A 102 -3.16 7.50 -1.75
C MET A 102 -4.11 6.71 -0.83
N CYS A 103 -5.27 6.28 -1.34
CA CYS A 103 -6.24 5.49 -0.58
C CYS A 103 -5.62 4.19 -0.08
N GLU A 104 -5.00 3.41 -0.97
CA GLU A 104 -4.34 2.15 -0.63
C GLU A 104 -3.24 2.36 0.42
N PHE A 105 -2.46 3.44 0.30
CA PHE A 105 -1.42 3.75 1.28
C PHE A 105 -2.01 4.10 2.65
N LEU A 106 -3.07 4.92 2.69
CA LEU A 106 -3.73 5.30 3.94
C LEU A 106 -4.31 4.06 4.64
N GLU A 107 -5.02 3.20 3.91
CA GLU A 107 -5.54 1.93 4.41
C GLU A 107 -4.43 1.06 5.00
N LYS A 108 -3.33 0.87 4.26
CA LYS A 108 -2.19 0.08 4.73
C LYS A 108 -1.49 0.72 5.93
N SER A 109 -1.31 2.04 5.94
CA SER A 109 -0.71 2.76 7.05
C SER A 109 -1.55 2.63 8.32
N ASN A 110 -2.88 2.62 8.18
CA ASN A 110 -3.81 2.36 9.26
C ASN A 110 -3.69 0.90 9.71
N ALA A 111 -3.72 -0.07 8.80
CA ALA A 111 -3.53 -1.49 9.14
C ALA A 111 -2.23 -1.72 9.94
N TRP A 112 -1.10 -1.19 9.47
CA TRP A 112 0.18 -1.31 10.17
C TRP A 112 0.23 -0.64 11.55
N THR A 113 -0.69 0.27 11.86
CA THR A 113 -0.70 1.01 13.13
C THR A 113 -1.85 0.68 14.06
N GLU A 114 -2.99 0.24 13.54
CA GLU A 114 -4.22 -0.06 14.28
C GLU A 114 -4.43 -1.55 14.50
N ASP A 115 -3.88 -2.41 13.62
CA ASP A 115 -3.94 -3.85 13.84
C ASP A 115 -3.07 -4.26 15.04
N ALA A 116 -3.46 -5.38 15.66
CA ALA A 116 -2.74 -5.92 16.80
C ALA A 116 -1.29 -6.28 16.42
N ILE A 117 -0.33 -5.82 17.22
CA ILE A 117 1.10 -6.12 16.98
C ILE A 117 1.37 -7.62 17.17
N LEU A 118 0.68 -8.26 18.12
CA LEU A 118 0.83 -9.67 18.47
C LEU A 118 -0.36 -10.50 17.98
N THR A 119 -0.12 -11.75 17.60
CA THR A 119 -1.15 -12.77 17.41
C THR A 119 -1.78 -13.15 18.75
N GLU A 120 -2.89 -13.89 18.71
CA GLU A 120 -3.43 -14.59 19.90
C GLU A 120 -2.40 -15.55 20.54
N SER A 121 -1.45 -16.07 19.76
CA SER A 121 -0.35 -16.91 20.26
C SER A 121 0.84 -16.11 20.82
N GLY A 122 0.79 -14.78 20.79
CA GLY A 122 1.84 -13.89 21.30
C GLY A 122 3.03 -13.69 20.34
N GLU A 123 2.87 -14.03 19.07
CA GLU A 123 3.90 -13.85 18.02
C GLU A 123 3.72 -12.50 17.32
N VAL A 124 4.81 -11.86 16.95
CA VAL A 124 4.76 -10.58 16.21
C VAL A 124 4.23 -10.81 14.80
N GLN A 125 3.16 -10.09 14.42
CA GLN A 125 2.50 -10.22 13.11
C GLN A 125 3.08 -9.29 12.04
N LEU A 126 3.71 -8.20 12.45
CA LEU A 126 4.25 -7.18 11.55
C LEU A 126 5.46 -7.72 10.76
N ASN A 127 5.38 -7.69 9.43
CA ASN A 127 6.51 -8.01 8.57
C ASN A 127 7.22 -6.74 8.11
N ILE A 128 8.36 -6.44 8.74
CA ILE A 128 9.05 -5.19 8.47
C ILE A 128 9.67 -5.08 7.07
N GLU A 129 10.12 -6.19 6.49
CA GLU A 129 10.68 -6.19 5.13
C GLU A 129 9.60 -5.84 4.11
N THR A 130 8.39 -6.40 4.28
CA THR A 130 7.22 -6.07 3.46
C THR A 130 6.82 -4.60 3.63
N ILE A 131 6.68 -4.13 4.87
CA ILE A 131 6.27 -2.74 5.15
C ILE A 131 7.26 -1.74 4.50
N ARG A 132 8.57 -1.95 4.69
CA ARG A 132 9.60 -1.08 4.09
C ARG A 132 9.50 -1.06 2.56
N ALA A 133 9.41 -2.24 1.94
CA ALA A 133 9.33 -2.35 0.49
C ALA A 133 8.09 -1.64 -0.06
N GLU A 134 6.95 -1.75 0.62
CA GLU A 134 5.72 -1.09 0.20
C GLU A 134 5.80 0.44 0.40
N VAL A 135 6.29 0.93 1.54
CA VAL A 135 6.50 2.36 1.78
C VAL A 135 7.41 2.98 0.72
N ASP A 136 8.51 2.30 0.37
CA ASP A 136 9.45 2.76 -0.66
C ASP A 136 8.82 2.77 -2.07
N ASP A 137 7.96 1.78 -2.38
CA ASP A 137 7.21 1.75 -3.63
C ASP A 137 6.22 2.91 -3.72
N TYR A 138 5.40 3.14 -2.69
CA TYR A 138 4.50 4.29 -2.63
C TYR A 138 5.25 5.63 -2.70
N ALA A 139 6.37 5.77 -2.00
CA ALA A 139 7.23 6.96 -2.09
C ALA A 139 7.75 7.20 -3.50
N THR A 140 8.16 6.13 -4.19
CA THR A 140 8.62 6.21 -5.58
C THR A 140 7.51 6.60 -6.54
N ARG A 141 6.29 6.07 -6.35
CA ARG A 141 5.10 6.43 -7.13
C ARG A 141 4.74 7.91 -6.92
N ALA A 142 4.60 8.35 -5.67
CA ALA A 142 4.31 9.74 -5.31
C ALA A 142 5.36 10.72 -5.86
N TYR A 143 6.64 10.34 -5.82
CA TYR A 143 7.72 11.15 -6.38
C TYR A 143 7.63 11.29 -7.91
N LYS A 144 7.35 10.21 -8.64
CA LYS A 144 7.13 10.26 -10.09
C LYS A 144 5.95 11.16 -10.45
N MET A 145 4.86 11.05 -9.69
CA MET A 145 3.64 11.85 -9.92
C MET A 145 3.89 13.32 -9.68
N GLY A 146 4.65 13.68 -8.63
CA GLY A 146 5.03 15.07 -8.38
C GLY A 146 6.03 15.66 -9.38
N LYS A 147 6.66 14.85 -10.25
CA LYS A 147 7.41 15.39 -11.39
C LYS A 147 6.50 15.78 -12.55
N THR A 148 5.43 15.00 -12.77
CA THR A 148 4.45 15.22 -13.83
C THR A 148 3.49 16.34 -13.45
N TYR A 149 2.91 16.26 -12.27
CA TYR A 149 1.92 17.19 -11.73
C TYR A 149 2.58 18.05 -10.66
N LYS A 150 3.35 19.05 -11.12
CA LYS A 150 4.00 20.01 -10.23
C LYS A 150 2.95 20.87 -9.53
N ASP A 151 3.15 21.10 -8.26
CA ASP A 151 2.30 21.95 -7.42
C ASP A 151 0.84 21.45 -7.29
N ASP A 152 0.55 20.19 -7.64
CA ASP A 152 -0.76 19.58 -7.40
C ASP A 152 -0.95 19.28 -5.90
N PRO A 153 -1.98 19.86 -5.24
CA PRO A 153 -2.19 19.70 -3.80
C PRO A 153 -2.43 18.26 -3.35
N VAL A 154 -3.11 17.45 -4.16
CA VAL A 154 -3.39 16.04 -3.84
C VAL A 154 -2.09 15.23 -3.87
N VAL A 155 -1.21 15.52 -4.83
CA VAL A 155 0.13 14.92 -4.87
C VAL A 155 0.96 15.34 -3.65
N MET A 156 0.84 16.58 -3.18
CA MET A 156 1.51 17.01 -1.95
C MET A 156 0.96 16.26 -0.73
N ARG A 157 -0.37 16.20 -0.54
CA ARG A 157 -0.99 15.44 0.53
C ARG A 157 -0.56 13.98 0.55
N PHE A 158 -0.46 13.35 -0.63
CA PHE A 158 -0.02 11.97 -0.72
C PHE A 158 1.43 11.81 -0.25
N LYS A 159 2.33 12.72 -0.64
CA LYS A 159 3.72 12.71 -0.17
C LYS A 159 3.81 12.97 1.33
N ASP A 160 3.07 13.95 1.83
CA ASP A 160 3.06 14.31 3.24
C ASP A 160 2.58 13.12 4.09
N SER A 161 1.52 12.42 3.67
CA SER A 161 1.06 11.18 4.31
C SER A 161 2.17 10.12 4.41
N ILE A 162 2.95 9.95 3.34
CA ILE A 162 4.08 9.00 3.31
C ILE A 162 5.20 9.45 4.23
N ASP A 163 5.53 10.74 4.23
CA ASP A 163 6.62 11.29 5.04
C ASP A 163 6.25 11.26 6.54
N ASP A 164 4.99 11.51 6.89
CA ASP A 164 4.46 11.36 8.24
C ASP A 164 4.58 9.91 8.72
N PHE A 165 4.20 8.93 7.88
CA PHE A 165 4.40 7.52 8.23
C PHE A 165 5.88 7.16 8.39
N LYS A 166 6.76 7.69 7.55
CA LYS A 166 8.21 7.47 7.65
C LYS A 166 8.81 7.99 8.96
N GLN A 167 8.21 8.99 9.61
CA GLN A 167 8.66 9.45 10.93
C GLN A 167 8.45 8.38 12.01
N ILE A 168 7.38 7.60 11.91
CA ILE A 168 7.07 6.51 12.85
C ILE A 168 7.58 5.14 12.39
N LEU A 169 8.02 5.00 11.13
CA LEU A 169 8.53 3.74 10.59
C LEU A 169 9.67 3.12 11.43
N PRO A 170 10.67 3.88 11.94
CA PRO A 170 11.67 3.32 12.84
C PRO A 170 11.07 2.68 14.10
N LEU A 171 10.01 3.26 14.66
CA LEU A 171 9.31 2.65 15.80
C LEU A 171 8.65 1.34 15.38
N VAL A 172 7.93 1.33 14.25
CA VAL A 172 7.32 0.12 13.70
C VAL A 172 8.36 -0.99 13.51
N GLU A 173 9.57 -0.64 13.05
CA GLU A 173 10.69 -1.57 12.90
C GLU A 173 11.09 -2.24 14.22
N GLU A 174 11.22 -1.47 15.29
CA GLU A 174 11.61 -2.01 16.59
C GLU A 174 10.51 -2.88 17.20
N LEU A 175 9.25 -2.48 17.04
CA LEU A 175 8.09 -3.22 17.53
C LEU A 175 7.79 -4.48 16.70
N ALA A 176 8.18 -4.49 15.43
CA ALA A 176 8.07 -5.63 14.53
C ALA A 176 9.14 -6.72 14.75
N ASN A 177 10.02 -6.56 15.74
CA ASN A 177 11.08 -7.51 16.00
C ASN A 177 10.54 -8.83 16.59
N PRO A 178 10.63 -9.97 15.87
CA PRO A 178 10.09 -11.26 16.34
C PRO A 178 10.85 -11.84 17.54
N ALA A 179 12.00 -11.28 17.91
CA ALA A 179 12.74 -11.66 19.10
C ALA A 179 12.13 -11.10 20.41
N LEU A 180 11.17 -10.17 20.32
CA LEU A 180 10.50 -9.58 21.48
C LEU A 180 9.59 -10.59 22.20
N ALA A 181 10.13 -11.21 23.24
CA ALA A 181 9.36 -11.99 24.20
C ALA A 181 8.59 -11.12 25.22
N THR A 182 7.68 -11.75 25.96
CA THR A 182 6.83 -11.12 27.01
C THR A 182 7.61 -10.23 27.98
N ARG A 183 8.83 -10.61 28.37
CA ARG A 183 9.67 -9.81 29.29
C ARG A 183 10.04 -8.44 28.70
N HIS A 184 10.35 -8.39 27.40
CA HIS A 184 10.73 -7.16 26.71
C HIS A 184 9.52 -6.25 26.53
N TRP A 185 8.36 -6.83 26.23
CA TRP A 185 7.11 -6.07 26.14
C TRP A 185 6.73 -5.41 27.47
N ARG A 186 6.88 -6.13 28.60
CA ARG A 186 6.68 -5.53 29.94
C ARG A 186 7.64 -4.37 30.19
N GLU A 187 8.91 -4.54 29.85
CA GLU A 187 9.91 -3.46 29.95
C GLU A 187 9.52 -2.25 29.08
N ILE A 188 9.04 -2.46 27.85
CA ILE A 188 8.56 -1.39 26.97
C ILE A 188 7.37 -0.65 27.60
N PHE A 189 6.37 -1.36 28.12
CA PHE A 189 5.22 -0.74 28.79
C PHE A 189 5.61 0.05 30.04
N GLU A 190 6.53 -0.49 30.85
CA GLU A 190 7.09 0.20 32.02
C GLU A 190 7.84 1.48 31.62
N LEU A 191 8.59 1.47 30.52
CA LEU A 191 9.36 2.63 30.05
C LEU A 191 8.49 3.80 29.58
N ILE A 192 7.28 3.52 29.10
CA ILE A 192 6.32 4.51 28.61
C ILE A 192 5.25 4.86 29.64
N ASP A 193 5.38 4.37 30.88
CA ASP A 193 4.42 4.55 31.97
C ASP A 193 2.97 4.17 31.56
N ALA A 194 2.83 3.14 30.72
CA ALA A 194 1.53 2.65 30.26
C ALA A 194 1.07 1.43 31.08
N ASP A 195 -0.25 1.31 31.24
CA ASP A 195 -0.84 0.11 31.82
C ASP A 195 -0.55 -1.10 30.92
N ILE A 196 -0.08 -2.19 31.53
CA ILE A 196 0.19 -3.43 30.81
C ILE A 196 -1.18 -4.07 30.48
N PRO A 197 -1.51 -4.28 29.18
CA PRO A 197 -2.74 -4.94 28.80
C PRO A 197 -2.59 -6.44 29.08
N VAL A 198 -2.94 -6.91 30.28
CA VAL A 198 -2.78 -8.32 30.66
C VAL A 198 -3.98 -9.14 30.18
N SER A 199 -3.74 -10.26 29.49
CA SER A 199 -4.82 -11.15 29.01
C SER A 199 -5.66 -11.72 30.16
N GLU A 200 -6.90 -12.12 29.89
CA GLU A 200 -7.83 -12.66 30.91
C GLU A 200 -7.27 -13.87 31.68
N ASP A 201 -6.44 -14.68 31.03
CA ASP A 201 -5.77 -15.85 31.63
C ASP A 201 -4.47 -15.51 32.39
N GLY A 202 -4.02 -14.25 32.32
CA GLY A 202 -2.82 -13.73 32.98
C GLY A 202 -1.50 -14.21 32.37
N THR A 203 -1.53 -14.91 31.23
CA THR A 203 -0.32 -15.54 30.67
C THR A 203 0.36 -14.70 29.57
N GLY A 204 -0.36 -13.73 28.99
CA GLY A 204 0.11 -12.91 27.87
C GLY A 204 -0.42 -11.48 27.94
N PHE A 205 -0.71 -10.92 26.76
CA PHE A 205 -1.25 -9.57 26.62
C PHE A 205 -2.59 -9.58 25.90
N GLU A 206 -3.48 -8.63 26.22
CA GLU A 206 -4.60 -8.30 25.34
C GLU A 206 -4.09 -7.63 24.06
N ALA A 207 -4.94 -7.53 23.04
CA ALA A 207 -4.57 -6.89 21.79
C ALA A 207 -4.21 -5.41 22.00
N PHE A 208 -3.02 -5.02 21.54
CA PHE A 208 -2.57 -3.63 21.50
C PHE A 208 -1.89 -3.34 20.15
N ASN A 209 -1.86 -2.07 19.78
CA ASN A 209 -1.40 -1.62 18.47
C ASN A 209 -0.42 -0.43 18.57
N VAL A 210 0.24 -0.09 17.47
CA VAL A 210 1.24 0.99 17.44
C VAL A 210 0.57 2.33 17.78
N ARG A 211 -0.66 2.56 17.31
CA ARG A 211 -1.42 3.80 17.57
C ARG A 211 -1.65 4.02 19.06
N ALA A 212 -2.00 2.98 19.81
CA ALA A 212 -2.15 3.05 21.27
C ALA A 212 -0.83 3.42 21.93
N LEU A 213 0.28 2.81 21.52
CA LEU A 213 1.61 3.13 22.04
C LEU A 213 2.05 4.57 21.73
N LEU A 214 1.70 5.09 20.55
CA LEU A 214 1.96 6.49 20.18
C LEU A 214 1.27 7.48 21.13
N GLN A 215 0.10 7.15 21.69
CA GLN A 215 -0.59 8.01 22.66
C GLN A 215 0.17 8.15 23.99
N TYR A 216 1.06 7.20 24.31
CA TYR A 216 1.95 7.25 25.48
C TYR A 216 3.30 7.91 25.17
N ASN A 217 3.41 8.66 24.07
CA ASN A 217 4.64 9.35 23.64
C ASN A 217 5.84 8.39 23.55
N ILE A 218 5.60 7.16 23.09
CA ILE A 218 6.63 6.12 22.95
C ILE A 218 7.86 6.58 22.13
N LEU A 219 7.66 7.53 21.20
CA LEU A 219 8.73 8.12 20.40
C LEU A 219 9.77 8.88 21.24
N ASP A 220 9.40 9.46 22.39
CA ASP A 220 10.35 10.12 23.30
C ASP A 220 11.32 9.12 23.95
N LYS A 221 10.97 7.84 23.94
CA LYS A 221 11.76 6.74 24.48
C LYS A 221 12.41 5.88 23.39
N MET A 222 12.43 6.34 22.15
CA MET A 222 12.87 5.56 20.98
C MET A 222 14.24 4.90 21.18
N ASP A 223 15.26 5.64 21.63
CA ASP A 223 16.61 5.10 21.87
C ASP A 223 16.63 3.94 22.87
N THR A 224 15.74 3.99 23.86
CA THR A 224 15.64 2.94 24.88
C THR A 224 14.94 1.70 24.31
N ILE A 225 13.90 1.90 23.51
CA ILE A 225 13.18 0.81 22.82
C ILE A 225 14.09 0.10 21.82
N GLN A 226 14.89 0.85 21.06
CA GLN A 226 15.93 0.29 20.19
C GLN A 226 16.92 -0.56 20.99
N THR A 227 17.27 -0.13 22.21
CA THR A 227 18.14 -0.90 23.09
C THR A 227 17.48 -2.20 23.51
N VAL A 228 16.21 -2.17 23.96
CA VAL A 228 15.45 -3.37 24.35
C VAL A 228 15.32 -4.35 23.18
N SER A 229 14.93 -3.86 22.01
CA SER A 229 14.83 -4.65 20.77
C SER A 229 16.18 -5.25 20.35
N SER A 230 17.28 -4.48 20.46
CA SER A 230 18.64 -4.98 20.20
C SER A 230 19.04 -6.09 21.17
N VAL A 231 18.72 -5.95 22.45
CA VAL A 231 18.96 -6.97 23.48
C VAL A 231 18.16 -8.22 23.15
N ALA A 232 16.87 -8.08 22.83
CA ALA A 232 16.00 -9.18 22.46
C ALA A 232 16.57 -10.00 21.29
N SER A 233 17.01 -9.32 20.22
CA SER A 233 17.66 -9.96 19.07
C SER A 233 18.91 -10.76 19.45
N LYS A 234 19.75 -10.20 20.34
CA LYS A 234 20.95 -10.90 20.83
C LYS A 234 20.57 -12.12 21.68
N GLU A 235 19.61 -11.98 22.58
CA GLU A 235 19.12 -13.07 23.42
C GLU A 235 18.53 -14.19 22.59
N TYR A 236 17.73 -13.88 21.57
CA TYR A 236 17.17 -14.86 20.65
C TYR A 236 18.25 -15.60 19.86
N SER A 237 19.27 -14.88 19.39
CA SER A 237 20.41 -15.51 18.71
C SER A 237 21.18 -16.47 19.64
N LEU A 238 21.38 -16.07 20.90
CA LEU A 238 22.03 -16.90 21.91
C LEU A 238 21.18 -18.14 22.25
N GLN A 239 19.88 -17.95 22.40
CA GLN A 239 18.94 -19.04 22.65
C GLN A 239 18.99 -20.09 21.53
N LYS A 240 18.97 -19.67 20.26
CA LYS A 240 19.12 -20.58 19.12
C LYS A 240 20.42 -21.37 19.16
N VAL A 241 21.52 -20.73 19.55
CA VAL A 241 22.83 -21.40 19.70
C VAL A 241 22.78 -22.45 20.82
N LEU A 242 22.18 -22.11 21.97
CA LEU A 242 22.04 -23.04 23.10
C LEU A 242 21.10 -24.21 22.78
N GLU A 243 20.00 -23.96 22.07
CA GLU A 243 19.08 -25.00 21.60
C GLU A 243 19.76 -25.96 20.64
N LYS A 244 20.56 -25.44 19.70
CA LYS A 244 21.37 -26.26 18.80
C LYS A 244 22.38 -27.10 19.58
N MET A 245 23.10 -26.50 20.53
CA MET A 245 24.00 -27.27 21.41
C MET A 245 23.23 -28.40 22.11
N ARG A 246 22.10 -28.09 22.74
CA ARG A 246 21.30 -29.11 23.41
C ARG A 246 20.87 -30.24 22.46
N ALA A 247 20.45 -29.90 21.23
CA ALA A 247 20.09 -30.86 20.21
C ALA A 247 21.28 -31.74 19.82
N ASP A 248 22.45 -31.14 19.56
CA ASP A 248 23.69 -31.84 19.20
C ASP A 248 24.10 -32.84 20.30
N TRP A 249 23.91 -32.49 21.57
CA TRP A 249 24.24 -33.36 22.72
C TRP A 249 23.17 -34.41 23.03
N SER A 250 21.91 -34.22 22.63
CA SER A 250 20.78 -35.10 23.02
C SER A 250 20.91 -36.55 22.53
N GLY A 251 21.70 -36.79 21.48
CA GLY A 251 21.95 -38.11 20.90
C GLY A 251 23.36 -38.66 21.15
N VAL A 252 24.21 -37.94 21.89
CA VAL A 252 25.60 -38.36 22.12
C VAL A 252 25.62 -39.47 23.17
N VAL A 253 25.95 -40.68 22.73
CA VAL A 253 26.12 -41.85 23.61
C VAL A 253 27.60 -42.17 23.71
N PHE A 254 28.12 -42.22 24.93
CA PHE A 254 29.48 -42.65 25.19
C PHE A 254 29.60 -44.16 24.90
N ARG A 255 30.29 -44.52 23.81
CA ARG A 255 30.50 -45.90 23.41
C ARG A 255 31.85 -46.37 23.94
N ILE A 256 31.83 -47.38 24.79
CA ILE A 256 33.02 -48.04 25.27
C ILE A 256 33.24 -49.29 24.41
N MET A 257 34.44 -49.44 23.85
CA MET A 257 34.82 -50.63 23.09
C MET A 257 35.84 -51.41 23.89
N GLU A 258 35.68 -52.72 23.90
CA GLU A 258 36.56 -53.63 24.61
C GLU A 258 37.99 -53.55 24.07
N TYR A 259 38.98 -53.45 24.95
CA TYR A 259 40.37 -53.48 24.51
C TYR A 259 40.78 -54.92 24.16
N LYS A 260 40.99 -55.19 22.86
CA LYS A 260 41.57 -56.45 22.34
C LYS A 260 40.95 -57.73 22.93
N ASP A 261 39.63 -57.76 23.09
CA ASP A 261 38.88 -58.92 23.59
C ASP A 261 39.34 -59.39 25.00
N THR A 262 39.87 -58.47 25.81
CA THR A 262 40.40 -58.78 27.15
C THR A 262 39.35 -58.72 28.26
N GLY A 263 38.10 -58.37 27.96
CA GLY A 263 37.05 -58.12 28.95
C GLY A 263 37.19 -56.81 29.72
N THR A 264 38.11 -55.92 29.32
CA THR A 264 38.31 -54.59 29.93
C THR A 264 37.86 -53.47 28.99
N TYR A 265 37.13 -52.50 29.56
CA TYR A 265 36.38 -51.42 28.91
C TYR A 265 36.90 -50.06 29.37
#